data_AF-A0A948D0N6-F1
#
_entry.id   AF-A0A948D0N6-F1
#
_cell.length_a   1.000
_cell.length_b   1.000
_cell.length_c   1.000
_cell.angle_alpha   90.00
_cell.angle_beta   90.00
_cell.angle_gamma   90.00
#
_symmetry.space_group_name_H-M   'P 1'
#
loop_
_entity.id
_entity.type
_entity.pdbx_description
1 polymer ?
#
loop_
_entity_poly.entity_id
_entity_poly.type
_entity_poly.pdbx_seq_one_letter_code
_entity_poly.pdbx_strand_id
1 'polypeptide(L)'
;LTGDKFDQKVTIGFIYMMKLAHLVDDKIHARSIGPYSLVTQQPLGGKAQFGGQRFGEMEVWALEAYGAAYTLQELLTVKSDDVIGRTKTYESIVKGEHALHPGTPESFNVLVKELQSLCLDIRTEYKDGLAPTIAVSKEEIKEERKKRKKEKRKKK
;
A
#
# COMPACT_ATOMS: atom_id res chain seq x y z
N LEU A 1 27.02 34.50 16.11
CA LEU A 1 27.03 35.30 17.35
C LEU A 1 28.39 35.98 17.44
N THR A 2 28.51 37.20 16.93
CA THR A 2 29.79 37.94 16.79
C THR A 2 30.18 38.73 18.04
N GLY A 3 29.24 38.99 18.95
CA GLY A 3 29.48 39.73 20.20
C GLY A 3 29.22 41.24 20.10
N ASP A 4 28.96 41.74 18.90
CA ASP A 4 28.63 43.15 18.67
C ASP A 4 27.23 43.50 19.20
N LYS A 5 27.02 44.78 19.52
CA LYS A 5 25.72 45.29 19.95
C LYS A 5 24.74 45.29 18.77
N PHE A 6 23.46 45.04 19.05
CA PHE A 6 22.39 45.22 18.07
C PHE A 6 22.30 46.69 17.65
N ASP A 7 22.15 46.95 16.35
CA ASP A 7 22.04 48.31 15.78
C ASP A 7 20.80 49.07 16.27
N GLN A 8 19.75 48.35 16.67
CA GLN A 8 18.48 48.92 17.16
C GLN A 8 18.21 48.55 18.60
N LYS A 9 17.46 49.42 19.31
CA LYS A 9 16.99 49.16 20.67
C LYS A 9 15.96 48.02 20.63
N VAL A 10 16.19 46.98 21.43
CA VAL A 10 15.29 45.82 21.55
C VAL A 10 14.50 45.93 22.85
N THR A 11 13.19 45.72 22.79
CA THR A 11 12.32 45.69 23.97
C THR A 11 12.54 44.39 24.75
N ILE A 12 12.81 44.50 26.04
CA ILE A 12 13.00 43.36 26.94
C ILE A 12 11.93 43.45 28.03
N GLY A 13 11.32 42.31 28.36
CA GLY A 13 10.31 42.23 29.40
C GLY A 13 10.10 40.79 29.87
N PHE A 14 9.33 40.62 30.94
CA PHE A 14 8.92 39.31 31.41
C PHE A 14 7.65 38.89 30.69
N ILE A 15 7.71 37.76 29.99
CA ILE A 15 6.56 37.15 29.32
C ILE A 15 6.31 35.80 29.95
N TYR A 16 5.06 35.53 30.33
CA TYR A 16 4.64 34.20 30.75
C TYR A 16 4.34 33.35 29.53
N MET A 17 5.23 32.42 29.21
CA MET A 17 5.08 31.50 28.07
C MET A 17 4.65 30.13 28.57
N MET A 18 3.55 29.61 28.02
CA MET A 18 3.03 28.28 28.36
C MET A 18 3.49 27.23 27.35
N LYS A 19 3.92 26.07 27.86
CA LYS A 19 4.19 24.89 27.02
C LYS A 19 2.90 24.12 26.81
N LEU A 20 2.48 23.98 25.55
CA LEU A 20 1.30 23.18 25.19
C LEU A 20 1.64 21.68 25.18
N ALA A 21 0.62 20.84 25.37
CA ALA A 21 0.74 19.39 25.38
C ALA A 21 1.07 18.77 24.00
N HIS A 22 1.00 19.54 22.91
CA HIS A 22 1.23 19.04 21.56
C HIS A 22 2.72 19.03 21.19
N LEU A 23 3.42 18.01 21.65
CA LEU A 23 4.83 17.82 21.34
C LEU A 23 5.03 17.03 20.04
N VAL A 24 6.16 17.29 19.40
CA VAL A 24 6.56 16.61 18.16
C VAL A 24 6.79 15.13 18.41
N ASP A 25 7.36 14.77 19.57
CA ASP A 25 7.60 13.39 19.98
C ASP A 25 6.32 12.54 19.95
N ASP A 26 5.18 13.16 20.30
CA ASP A 26 3.87 12.50 20.28
C ASP A 26 3.27 12.41 18.87
N LYS A 27 3.72 13.24 17.94
CA LYS A 27 3.14 13.36 16.59
C LYS A 27 3.94 12.68 15.48
N ILE A 28 5.25 12.50 15.65
CA ILE A 28 6.06 11.78 14.66
C ILE A 28 5.56 10.34 14.56
N HIS A 29 5.35 9.90 13.32
CA HIS A 29 4.93 8.54 12.98
C HIS A 29 5.49 8.17 11.61
N ALA A 30 5.99 6.95 11.49
CA ALA A 30 6.48 6.39 10.24
C ALA A 30 6.10 4.91 10.15
N ARG A 31 5.86 4.44 8.93
CA ARG A 31 5.47 3.06 8.65
C ARG A 31 6.18 2.54 7.41
N SER A 32 6.76 1.35 7.52
CA SER A 32 7.23 0.55 6.39
C SER A 32 6.22 -0.54 6.03
N ILE A 33 5.97 -1.48 6.96
CA ILE A 33 4.98 -2.55 6.89
C ILE A 33 4.20 -2.57 8.20
N GLY A 34 2.98 -3.11 8.20
CA GLY A 34 2.16 -3.19 9.41
C GLY A 34 0.89 -4.01 9.20
N PRO A 35 -0.07 -3.93 10.14
CA PRO A 35 -1.33 -4.66 10.04
C PRO A 35 -2.23 -4.10 8.93
N TYR A 36 -3.09 -4.96 8.41
CA TYR A 36 -4.04 -4.69 7.33
C TYR A 36 -5.46 -5.03 7.77
N SER A 37 -6.44 -4.37 7.17
CA SER A 37 -7.86 -4.66 7.33
C SER A 37 -8.18 -6.06 6.80
N LEU A 38 -9.06 -6.79 7.50
CA LEU A 38 -9.48 -8.13 7.09
C LEU A 38 -10.23 -8.13 5.75
N VAL A 39 -11.08 -7.12 5.54
CA VAL A 39 -11.99 -7.07 4.38
C VAL A 39 -11.29 -6.42 3.19
N THR A 40 -10.86 -5.16 3.34
CA THR A 40 -10.32 -4.36 2.23
C THR A 40 -8.84 -4.61 1.95
N GLN A 41 -8.15 -5.37 2.80
CA GLN A 41 -6.69 -5.59 2.74
C GLN A 41 -5.84 -4.32 2.74
N GLN A 42 -6.44 -3.17 3.04
CA GLN A 42 -5.75 -1.87 3.13
C GLN A 42 -5.03 -1.71 4.48
N PRO A 43 -3.95 -0.90 4.53
CA PRO A 43 -3.26 -0.55 5.76
C PRO A 43 -4.23 0.06 6.80
N LEU A 44 -4.19 -0.39 8.06
CA LEU A 44 -4.98 0.23 9.13
C LEU A 44 -4.58 1.70 9.35
N GLY A 45 -5.45 2.50 9.97
CA GLY A 45 -5.21 3.92 10.26
C GLY A 45 -4.77 4.19 11.70
N GLY A 46 -4.09 5.32 11.90
CA GLY A 46 -3.75 5.84 13.23
C GLY A 46 -2.41 5.37 13.81
N LYS A 47 -1.74 6.27 14.57
CA LYS A 47 -0.42 6.02 15.15
C LYS A 47 -0.39 4.80 16.09
N ALA A 48 -1.43 4.61 16.89
CA ALA A 48 -1.52 3.51 17.86
C ALA A 48 -1.56 2.11 17.20
N GLN A 49 -2.03 2.00 15.96
CA GLN A 49 -2.15 0.74 15.22
C GLN A 49 -1.00 0.55 14.22
N PHE A 50 0.07 1.36 14.32
CA PHE A 50 1.11 1.46 13.30
C PHE A 50 0.51 1.68 11.91
N GLY A 51 -0.48 2.59 11.85
CA GLY A 51 -1.30 2.81 10.68
C GLY A 51 -0.56 3.48 9.53
N GLY A 52 -1.06 3.29 8.31
CA GLY A 52 -0.57 3.97 7.11
C GLY A 52 -1.12 5.38 7.03
N GLN A 53 -0.49 6.20 6.19
CA GLN A 53 -1.04 7.51 5.85
C GLN A 53 -2.17 7.33 4.85
N ARG A 54 -3.27 8.05 5.04
CA ARG A 54 -4.36 8.08 4.05
C ARG A 54 -3.89 8.88 2.84
N PHE A 55 -3.94 8.23 1.68
CA PHE A 55 -3.83 8.89 0.39
C PHE A 55 -5.25 9.06 -0.15
N GLY A 56 -5.77 10.29 -0.11
CA GLY A 56 -7.15 10.61 -0.46
C GLY A 56 -7.30 11.04 -1.91
N GLU A 57 -8.55 11.36 -2.27
CA GLU A 57 -8.92 11.79 -3.62
C GLU A 57 -8.17 13.06 -4.05
N MET A 58 -7.97 14.00 -3.14
CA MET A 58 -7.22 15.25 -3.43
C MET A 58 -5.75 14.97 -3.74
N GLU A 59 -5.13 14.03 -3.05
CA GLU A 59 -3.74 13.66 -3.32
C GLU A 59 -3.62 12.83 -4.61
N VAL A 60 -4.63 12.03 -4.95
CA VAL A 60 -4.74 11.36 -6.25
C VAL A 60 -4.76 12.40 -7.38
N TRP A 61 -5.62 13.41 -7.28
CA TRP A 61 -5.67 14.49 -8.27
C TRP A 61 -4.34 15.22 -8.43
N ALA A 62 -3.61 15.41 -7.32
CA ALA A 62 -2.29 16.02 -7.39
C ALA A 62 -1.32 15.19 -8.26
N LEU A 63 -1.27 13.87 -8.07
CA LEU A 63 -0.41 13.00 -8.88
C LEU A 63 -0.86 12.87 -10.34
N GLU A 64 -2.17 12.86 -10.57
CA GLU A 64 -2.74 12.86 -11.92
C GLU A 64 -2.35 14.14 -12.67
N ALA A 65 -2.44 15.31 -12.02
CA ALA A 65 -2.03 16.58 -12.60
C ALA A 65 -0.53 16.63 -12.95
N TYR A 66 0.31 15.98 -12.14
CA TYR A 66 1.73 15.82 -12.45
C TYR A 66 2.01 14.81 -13.57
N GLY A 67 1.03 14.00 -13.99
CA GLY A 67 1.24 12.90 -14.94
C GLY A 67 2.04 11.73 -14.36
N ALA A 68 2.09 11.59 -13.03
CA ALA A 68 2.89 10.58 -12.33
C ALA A 68 2.20 9.21 -12.28
N ALA A 69 1.89 8.63 -13.44
CA ALA A 69 1.07 7.42 -13.58
C ALA A 69 1.63 6.21 -12.81
N TYR A 70 2.95 5.95 -12.89
CA TYR A 70 3.58 4.82 -12.20
C TYR A 70 3.58 4.99 -10.68
N THR A 71 3.80 6.21 -10.18
CA THR A 71 3.76 6.51 -8.75
C THR A 71 2.35 6.36 -8.20
N LEU A 72 1.34 6.83 -8.94
CA LEU A 72 -0.05 6.64 -8.58
C LEU A 72 -0.44 5.16 -8.57
N GLN A 73 -0.04 4.41 -9.60
CA GLN A 73 -0.27 2.97 -9.66
C GLN A 73 0.39 2.23 -8.49
N GLU A 74 1.63 2.58 -8.14
CA GLU A 74 2.35 1.97 -7.01
C GLU A 74 1.64 2.23 -5.68
N LEU A 75 1.14 3.45 -5.48
CA LEU A 75 0.38 3.84 -4.28
C LEU A 75 -0.95 3.09 -4.17
N LEU A 76 -1.67 2.96 -5.28
CA LEU A 76 -2.99 2.31 -5.31
C LEU A 76 -2.93 0.78 -5.30
N THR A 77 -1.80 0.16 -5.62
CA THR A 77 -1.66 -1.31 -5.70
C THR A 77 -0.71 -1.83 -4.61
N VAL A 78 0.58 -1.92 -4.92
CA VAL A 78 1.63 -2.59 -4.15
C VAL A 78 1.80 -2.00 -2.75
N LYS A 79 1.60 -0.69 -2.58
CA LYS A 79 1.70 -0.02 -1.27
C LYS A 79 0.41 -0.07 -0.44
N SER A 80 -0.72 -0.49 -1.05
CA SER A 80 -2.03 -0.48 -0.40
C SER A 80 -2.57 -1.89 -0.20
N ASP A 81 -3.23 -2.47 -1.20
CA ASP A 81 -4.14 -3.61 -1.06
C ASP A 81 -3.83 -4.79 -2.01
N ASP A 82 -2.83 -4.69 -2.89
CA ASP A 82 -2.38 -5.84 -3.67
C ASP A 82 -1.56 -6.81 -2.80
N VAL A 83 -2.21 -7.87 -2.32
CA VAL A 83 -1.64 -8.85 -1.40
C VAL A 83 -0.45 -9.61 -2.02
N ILE A 84 -0.54 -9.92 -3.31
CA ILE A 84 0.51 -10.67 -4.02
C ILE A 84 1.62 -9.72 -4.47
N GLY A 85 1.27 -8.55 -4.97
CA GLY A 85 2.23 -7.53 -5.41
C GLY A 85 3.08 -7.00 -4.26
N ARG A 86 2.50 -6.78 -3.07
CA ARG A 86 3.23 -6.27 -1.90
C ARG A 86 4.28 -7.25 -1.39
N THR A 87 3.95 -8.54 -1.33
CA THR A 87 4.87 -9.59 -0.83
C THR A 87 6.04 -9.78 -1.80
N LYS A 88 5.75 -9.85 -3.11
CA LYS A 88 6.78 -9.91 -4.15
C LYS A 88 7.66 -8.68 -4.15
N THR A 89 7.09 -7.49 -4.03
CA THR A 89 7.87 -6.25 -4.03
C THR A 89 8.78 -6.17 -2.81
N TYR A 90 8.31 -6.61 -1.65
CA TYR A 90 9.18 -6.72 -0.47
C TYR A 90 10.35 -7.69 -0.69
N GLU A 91 10.08 -8.87 -1.26
CA GLU A 91 11.15 -9.81 -1.61
C GLU A 91 12.15 -9.23 -2.62
N SER A 92 11.67 -8.52 -3.65
CA SER A 92 12.50 -7.88 -4.66
C SER A 92 13.39 -6.80 -4.05
N ILE A 93 12.85 -5.97 -3.15
CA ILE A 93 13.61 -4.96 -2.40
C ILE A 93 14.72 -5.62 -1.58
N VAL A 94 14.44 -6.73 -0.90
CA VAL A 94 15.44 -7.48 -0.12
C VAL A 94 16.52 -8.09 -1.02
N LYS A 95 16.17 -8.51 -2.23
CA LYS A 95 17.09 -9.07 -3.24
C LYS A 95 17.88 -7.99 -4.01
N GLY A 96 17.54 -6.71 -3.86
CA GLY A 96 18.11 -5.62 -4.64
C GLY A 96 17.60 -5.56 -6.09
N GLU A 97 16.50 -6.24 -6.40
CA GLU A 97 15.85 -6.21 -7.70
C GLU A 97 14.74 -5.14 -7.70
N HIS A 98 14.73 -4.25 -8.69
CA HIS A 98 13.75 -3.16 -8.79
C HIS A 98 12.61 -3.50 -9.78
N ALA A 99 12.01 -4.68 -9.61
CA ALA A 99 10.87 -5.10 -10.43
C ALA A 99 9.54 -4.79 -9.72
N LEU A 100 8.74 -3.91 -10.32
CA LEU A 100 7.36 -3.63 -9.91
C LEU A 100 6.40 -4.45 -10.78
N HIS A 101 5.63 -5.32 -10.15
CA HIS A 101 4.60 -6.11 -10.82
C HIS A 101 3.25 -5.84 -10.14
N PRO A 102 2.55 -4.74 -10.52
CA PRO A 102 1.24 -4.43 -9.97
C PRO A 102 0.21 -5.43 -10.48
N GLY A 103 -0.54 -6.01 -9.56
CA GLY A 103 -1.70 -6.86 -9.82
C GLY A 103 -3.01 -6.07 -9.74
N THR A 104 -4.11 -6.83 -9.65
CA THR A 104 -5.44 -6.29 -9.40
C THR A 104 -5.60 -5.96 -7.90
N PRO A 105 -5.99 -4.73 -7.54
CA PRO A 105 -6.32 -4.36 -6.16
C PRO A 105 -7.40 -5.26 -5.55
N GLU A 106 -7.25 -5.64 -4.29
CA GLU A 106 -8.30 -6.41 -3.60
C GLU A 106 -9.56 -5.58 -3.35
N SER A 107 -9.44 -4.27 -3.18
CA SER A 107 -10.61 -3.38 -3.10
C SER A 107 -11.52 -3.47 -4.33
N PHE A 108 -10.95 -3.67 -5.52
CA PHE A 108 -11.73 -3.89 -6.74
C PHE A 108 -12.46 -5.23 -6.72
N ASN A 109 -11.82 -6.29 -6.23
CA ASN A 109 -12.47 -7.60 -6.08
C ASN A 109 -13.63 -7.54 -5.08
N VAL A 110 -13.44 -6.84 -3.96
CA VAL A 110 -14.49 -6.60 -2.97
C VAL A 110 -15.66 -5.84 -3.61
N LEU A 111 -15.38 -4.77 -4.36
CA LEU A 111 -16.40 -4.00 -5.09
C LEU A 111 -17.22 -4.89 -6.05
N VAL A 112 -16.56 -5.74 -6.85
CA VAL A 112 -17.26 -6.65 -7.77
C VAL A 112 -18.16 -7.62 -7.00
N LYS A 113 -17.70 -8.13 -5.86
CA LYS A 113 -18.50 -9.04 -5.02
C LYS A 113 -19.68 -8.34 -4.35
N GLU A 114 -19.50 -7.10 -3.90
CA GLU A 114 -20.58 -6.29 -3.35
C GLU A 114 -21.66 -6.00 -4.39
N LEU A 115 -21.28 -5.67 -5.63
CA LEU A 115 -22.24 -5.46 -6.72
C LEU A 115 -22.94 -6.76 -7.16
N GLN A 116 -22.22 -7.89 -7.20
CA GLN A 116 -22.81 -9.22 -7.45
C GLN A 116 -23.83 -9.61 -6.37
N SER A 117 -23.64 -9.18 -5.12
CA SER A 117 -24.59 -9.42 -4.03
C SER A 117 -25.93 -8.71 -4.25
N LEU A 118 -25.94 -7.64 -5.05
CA LEU A 118 -27.13 -6.88 -5.46
C LEU A 118 -27.76 -7.40 -6.76
N CYS A 119 -27.42 -8.63 -7.17
CA CYS A 119 -27.86 -9.24 -8.42
C CYS A 119 -27.38 -8.52 -9.69
N LEU A 120 -26.28 -7.75 -9.61
CA LEU A 120 -25.62 -7.15 -10.77
C LEU A 120 -24.46 -8.04 -11.24
N ASP A 121 -24.58 -8.65 -12.42
CA ASP A 121 -23.49 -9.47 -12.99
C ASP A 121 -22.46 -8.56 -13.67
N ILE A 122 -21.31 -8.40 -13.02
CA ILE A 122 -20.16 -7.65 -13.53
C ILE A 122 -19.07 -8.62 -13.90
N ARG A 123 -18.60 -8.51 -15.15
CA ARG A 123 -17.51 -9.31 -15.70
C ARG A 123 -16.49 -8.41 -16.35
N THR A 124 -15.21 -8.74 -16.18
CA THR A 124 -14.13 -8.07 -16.90
C THR A 124 -13.99 -8.69 -18.28
N GLU A 125 -14.11 -7.87 -19.31
CA GLU A 125 -13.89 -8.28 -20.69
C GLU A 125 -12.48 -7.94 -21.15
N TYR A 126 -11.91 -8.83 -21.94
CA TYR A 126 -10.60 -8.64 -22.54
C TYR A 126 -10.78 -8.47 -24.04
N LYS A 127 -10.09 -7.48 -24.62
CA LYS A 127 -10.24 -7.09 -26.03
C LYS A 127 -10.04 -8.24 -27.02
N ASP A 128 -9.30 -9.28 -26.63
CA ASP A 128 -8.99 -10.43 -27.50
C ASP A 128 -9.75 -11.71 -27.12
N GLY A 129 -10.69 -11.66 -26.16
CA GLY A 129 -11.36 -12.85 -25.60
C GLY A 129 -10.44 -13.82 -24.85
N LEU A 130 -9.12 -13.62 -24.92
CA LEU A 130 -8.16 -14.21 -23.99
C LEU A 130 -8.26 -13.45 -22.67
N ALA A 131 -8.83 -14.10 -21.66
CA ALA A 131 -8.49 -13.73 -20.30
C ALA A 131 -6.94 -13.71 -20.18
N PRO A 132 -6.31 -12.64 -19.66
CA PRO A 132 -4.98 -12.74 -19.16
C PRO A 132 -5.09 -13.88 -18.18
N THR A 133 -4.25 -14.87 -18.42
CA THR A 133 -3.88 -15.80 -17.39
C THR A 133 -3.28 -14.94 -16.28
N ILE A 134 -4.14 -14.39 -15.41
CA ILE A 134 -3.75 -14.10 -14.03
C ILE A 134 -2.98 -15.33 -13.64
N ALA A 135 -1.80 -15.10 -13.08
CA ALA A 135 -0.77 -16.06 -12.78
C ALA A 135 -1.22 -17.13 -11.75
N VAL A 136 -2.25 -17.90 -12.11
CA VAL A 136 -2.70 -19.17 -11.57
C VAL A 136 -1.83 -20.30 -12.17
N SER A 137 -0.94 -19.98 -13.13
CA SER A 137 -0.28 -20.97 -13.99
C SER A 137 1.08 -21.50 -13.54
N LYS A 138 1.62 -21.19 -12.35
CA LYS A 138 2.91 -21.80 -11.92
C LYS A 138 2.90 -22.55 -10.59
N GLU A 139 2.17 -22.12 -9.57
CA GLU A 139 2.22 -22.82 -8.26
C GLU A 139 1.18 -23.93 -8.10
N GLU A 140 -0.05 -23.75 -8.60
CA GLU A 140 -1.06 -24.83 -8.62
C GLU A 140 -0.58 -26.03 -9.46
N ILE A 141 0.08 -25.77 -10.60
CA ILE A 141 0.72 -26.80 -11.45
C ILE A 141 1.90 -27.50 -10.74
N LYS A 142 2.60 -26.81 -9.82
CA LYS A 142 3.75 -27.36 -9.08
C LYS A 142 3.28 -28.22 -7.90
N GLU A 143 2.18 -27.84 -7.24
CA GLU A 143 1.58 -28.61 -6.15
C GLU A 143 0.80 -29.84 -6.63
N GLU A 144 0.03 -29.75 -7.72
CA GLU A 144 -0.64 -30.94 -8.29
C GLU A 144 0.36 -31.96 -8.83
N ARG A 145 1.44 -31.53 -9.50
CA ARG A 145 2.53 -32.42 -9.95
C ARG A 145 3.25 -33.10 -8.78
N LYS A 146 3.36 -32.44 -7.62
CA LYS A 146 3.89 -33.04 -6.37
C LYS A 146 2.92 -34.04 -5.75
N LYS A 147 1.61 -33.75 -5.72
CA LYS A 147 0.58 -34.67 -5.21
C LYS A 147 0.47 -35.95 -6.06
N ARG A 148 0.43 -35.83 -7.40
CA ARG A 148 0.40 -36.96 -8.36
C ARG A 148 1.65 -37.86 -8.32
N LYS A 149 2.83 -37.28 -8.02
CA LYS A 149 4.09 -38.04 -7.82
C LYS A 149 4.14 -38.78 -6.49
N LYS A 150 3.52 -38.25 -5.42
CA LYS A 150 3.39 -38.92 -4.12
C LYS A 150 2.43 -40.11 -4.17
N GLU A 151 1.33 -40.00 -4.93
CA GLU A 151 0.36 -41.10 -5.09
C GLU A 151 0.91 -42.30 -5.87
N LYS A 152 1.66 -42.06 -6.97
CA LYS A 152 2.33 -43.12 -7.74
C LYS A 152 3.45 -43.83 -6.95
N ARG A 153 4.01 -43.18 -5.93
CA ARG A 153 5.00 -43.76 -5.01
C ARG A 153 4.39 -44.57 -3.86
N LYS A 154 3.07 -44.44 -3.60
CA LYS A 154 2.35 -45.18 -2.54
C LYS A 154 1.60 -46.42 -3.06
N LYS A 155 1.46 -46.58 -4.38
CA LYS A 155 0.77 -47.71 -5.05
C LYS A 155 1.71 -48.73 -5.70
N LYS A 156 3.02 -48.59 -5.51
CA LYS A 156 4.04 -49.62 -5.74
C LYS A 156 4.59 -50.02 -4.39
#